data_AF-A0A957VDT1-F1
#
_entry.id   AF-A0A957VDT1-F1
#
_cell.length_a   1.000
_cell.length_b   1.000
_cell.length_c   1.000
_cell.angle_alpha   90.00
_cell.angle_beta   90.00
_cell.angle_gamma   90.00
#
_symmetry.space_group_name_H-M   'P 1'
#
loop_
_entity.id
_entity.type
_entity.pdbx_description
1 polymer ?
#
loop_
_entity_poly.entity_id
_entity_poly.type
_entity_poly.pdbx_seq_one_letter_code
_entity_poly.pdbx_strand_id
1 'polypeptide(L)'
;MTNHSPFNRDITSAIERFDAVYVAEVWQQALERRISNPEAAITSARNLLESICKHILDDARIPYEESFDLPKLYRLTAEQLALAPSQYTEQIFKQILGGCQTVVEGLGSIRNKLGD
;
A
#
# COMPACT_ATOMS: atom_id res chain seq x y z
N MET A 1 -25.11 -38.74 -14.70
CA MET A 1 -25.50 -38.10 -13.43
C MET A 1 -24.38 -37.15 -13.02
N THR A 2 -24.43 -35.90 -13.46
CA THR A 2 -23.39 -34.89 -13.25
C THR A 2 -23.72 -34.10 -11.99
N ASN A 3 -22.94 -34.32 -10.93
CA ASN A 3 -23.05 -33.61 -9.66
C ASN A 3 -22.38 -32.23 -9.79
N HIS A 4 -23.14 -31.23 -10.24
CA HIS A 4 -22.74 -29.83 -10.14
C HIS A 4 -23.31 -29.25 -8.84
N SER A 5 -22.48 -29.23 -7.79
CA SER A 5 -22.76 -28.34 -6.65
C SER A 5 -22.62 -26.89 -7.13
N PRO A 6 -23.67 -26.06 -7.10
CA PRO A 6 -23.61 -24.66 -7.53
C PRO A 6 -22.83 -23.77 -6.54
N PHE A 7 -22.44 -24.31 -5.39
CA PHE A 7 -22.01 -23.53 -4.22
C PHE A 7 -20.50 -23.23 -4.14
N ASN A 8 -19.70 -23.61 -5.15
CA ASN A 8 -18.24 -23.56 -5.01
C ASN A 8 -17.51 -22.64 -6.01
N ARG A 9 -18.23 -21.77 -6.73
CA ARG A 9 -17.60 -20.81 -7.67
C ARG A 9 -17.73 -19.34 -7.27
N ASP A 10 -18.57 -19.00 -6.29
CA ASP A 10 -18.87 -17.59 -5.96
C ASP A 10 -18.36 -17.11 -4.58
N ILE A 11 -17.73 -17.96 -3.78
CA ILE A 11 -17.19 -17.54 -2.46
C ILE A 11 -15.75 -17.04 -2.59
N THR A 12 -14.96 -17.61 -3.50
CA THR A 12 -13.56 -17.20 -3.69
C THR A 12 -13.44 -15.85 -4.42
N SER A 13 -14.40 -15.51 -5.28
CA SER A 13 -14.48 -14.20 -5.95
C SER A 13 -15.01 -13.07 -5.06
N ALA A 14 -15.46 -13.37 -3.83
CA ALA A 14 -16.00 -12.41 -2.89
C ALA A 14 -15.03 -12.03 -1.74
N ILE A 15 -13.87 -12.67 -1.63
CA ILE A 15 -12.97 -12.50 -0.47
C ILE A 15 -11.69 -11.67 -0.78
N GLU A 16 -11.37 -11.36 -2.03
CA GLU A 16 -10.18 -10.58 -2.38
C GLU A 16 -10.52 -9.19 -2.93
N ARG A 17 -11.36 -8.45 -2.21
CA ARG A 17 -11.44 -7.00 -2.44
C ARG A 17 -10.66 -6.30 -1.36
N PHE A 18 -9.55 -5.70 -1.76
CA PHE A 18 -8.95 -4.60 -1.04
C PHE A 18 -10.01 -3.50 -0.96
N ASP A 19 -10.79 -3.47 0.12
CA ASP A 19 -11.87 -2.53 0.31
C ASP A 19 -11.60 -1.63 1.52
N ALA A 20 -12.46 -0.62 1.69
CA ALA A 20 -12.33 0.32 2.80
C ALA A 20 -12.41 -0.37 4.18
N VAL A 21 -13.06 -1.54 4.27
CA VAL A 21 -13.18 -2.31 5.51
C VAL A 21 -11.83 -2.93 5.85
N TYR A 22 -11.19 -3.59 4.88
CA TYR A 22 -9.84 -4.15 5.05
C TYR A 22 -8.82 -3.08 5.43
N VAL A 23 -8.84 -1.91 4.75
CA VAL A 23 -7.95 -0.78 5.08
C VAL A 23 -8.18 -0.32 6.52
N ALA A 24 -9.44 -0.19 6.95
CA ALA A 24 -9.78 0.25 8.30
C ALA A 24 -9.34 -0.77 9.36
N GLU A 25 -9.48 -2.08 9.10
CA GLU A 25 -9.06 -3.13 10.02
C GLU A 25 -7.54 -3.16 10.20
N VAL A 26 -6.77 -3.13 9.11
CA VAL A 26 -5.29 -3.10 9.17
C VAL A 26 -4.80 -1.83 9.87
N TRP A 27 -5.48 -0.70 9.62
CA TRP A 27 -5.21 0.56 10.32
C TRP A 27 -5.45 0.46 11.84
N GLN A 28 -6.58 -0.11 12.26
CA GLN A 28 -6.88 -0.29 13.69
C GLN A 28 -5.85 -1.21 14.37
N GLN A 29 -5.47 -2.32 13.74
CA GLN A 29 -4.43 -3.20 14.28
C GLN A 29 -3.08 -2.49 14.44
N ALA A 30 -2.70 -1.65 13.48
CA ALA A 30 -1.48 -0.85 13.59
C ALA A 30 -1.56 0.15 14.75
N LEU A 31 -2.73 0.75 14.98
CA LEU A 31 -2.97 1.71 16.06
C LEU A 31 -2.89 1.04 17.44
N GLU A 32 -3.51 -0.13 17.62
CA GLU A 32 -3.48 -0.90 18.88
C GLU A 32 -2.06 -1.33 19.26
N ARG A 33 -1.26 -1.73 18.26
CA ARG A 33 0.12 -2.20 18.48
C ARG A 33 1.12 -1.07 18.72
N ARG A 34 0.77 0.19 18.45
CA ARG A 34 1.70 1.33 18.53
C ARG A 34 2.41 1.46 19.89
N ILE A 35 1.73 1.11 20.99
CA ILE A 35 2.26 1.27 22.34
C ILE A 35 2.94 -0.04 22.82
N SER A 36 2.37 -1.19 22.50
CA SER A 36 2.83 -2.50 22.99
C SER A 36 3.89 -3.17 22.12
N ASN A 37 3.89 -2.90 20.81
CA ASN A 37 4.85 -3.44 19.83
C ASN A 37 5.03 -2.46 18.64
N PRO A 38 5.86 -1.41 18.81
CA PRO A 38 6.08 -0.38 17.79
C PRO A 38 6.62 -0.92 16.46
N GLU A 39 7.48 -1.93 16.50
CA GLU A 39 8.06 -2.56 15.30
C GLU A 39 7.00 -3.27 14.45
N ALA A 40 6.11 -4.03 15.11
CA ALA A 40 4.99 -4.65 14.44
C ALA A 40 4.01 -3.60 13.88
N ALA A 41 3.81 -2.47 14.58
CA ALA A 41 2.99 -1.37 14.08
C ALA A 41 3.60 -0.73 12.82
N ILE A 42 4.91 -0.49 12.79
CA ILE A 42 5.64 0.04 11.63
C ILE A 42 5.53 -0.92 10.44
N THR A 43 5.75 -2.22 10.68
CA THR A 43 5.62 -3.26 9.64
C THR A 43 4.21 -3.31 9.08
N SER A 44 3.19 -3.21 9.94
CA SER A 44 1.78 -3.20 9.53
C SER A 44 1.47 -1.96 8.67
N ALA A 45 1.94 -0.78 9.08
CA ALA A 45 1.75 0.45 8.31
C ALA A 45 2.42 0.39 6.92
N ARG A 46 3.62 -0.19 6.85
CA ARG A 46 4.33 -0.42 5.58
C ARG A 46 3.55 -1.34 4.65
N ASN A 47 3.16 -2.51 5.16
CA ASN A 47 2.44 -3.50 4.36
C ASN A 47 1.09 -2.95 3.88
N LEU A 48 0.42 -2.14 4.70
CA LEU A 48 -0.79 -1.44 4.31
C LEU A 48 -0.52 -0.50 3.13
N LEU A 49 0.51 0.35 3.21
CA LEU A 49 0.86 1.25 2.11
C LEU A 49 1.28 0.50 0.83
N GLU A 50 2.04 -0.59 0.95
CA GLU A 50 2.40 -1.44 -0.20
C GLU A 50 1.13 -2.00 -0.86
N SER A 51 0.18 -2.49 -0.05
CA SER A 51 -1.09 -3.04 -0.53
C SER A 51 -1.98 -1.98 -1.21
N ILE A 52 -2.08 -0.78 -0.62
CA ILE A 52 -2.80 0.35 -1.22
C ILE A 52 -2.19 0.73 -2.57
N CYS A 53 -0.85 0.86 -2.63
CA CYS A 53 -0.17 1.24 -3.87
C CYS A 53 -0.39 0.20 -4.96
N LYS A 54 -0.20 -1.09 -4.65
CA LYS A 54 -0.45 -2.19 -5.60
C LYS A 54 -1.89 -2.18 -6.09
N HIS A 55 -2.86 -2.07 -5.18
CA HIS A 55 -4.27 -2.02 -5.55
C HIS A 55 -4.61 -0.85 -6.49
N ILE A 56 -4.08 0.35 -6.22
CA ILE A 56 -4.28 1.51 -7.10
C ILE A 56 -3.65 1.28 -8.48
N LEU A 57 -2.44 0.71 -8.52
CA LEU A 57 -1.74 0.41 -9.77
C LEU A 57 -2.46 -0.68 -10.58
N ASP A 58 -2.98 -1.71 -9.92
CA ASP A 58 -3.79 -2.77 -10.53
C ASP A 58 -5.06 -2.21 -11.15
N ASP A 59 -5.81 -1.39 -10.41
CA ASP A 59 -7.04 -0.74 -10.88
C ASP A 59 -6.75 0.21 -12.07
N ALA A 60 -5.62 0.92 -12.02
CA ALA A 60 -5.14 1.78 -13.10
C ALA A 60 -4.47 1.01 -14.26
N ARG A 61 -4.29 -0.32 -14.13
CA ARG A 61 -3.58 -1.21 -15.07
C ARG A 61 -2.15 -0.75 -15.37
N ILE A 62 -1.45 -0.24 -14.36
CA ILE A 62 -0.04 0.15 -14.44
C ILE A 62 0.81 -1.03 -13.96
N PRO A 63 1.70 -1.57 -14.81
CA PRO A 63 2.54 -2.70 -14.42
C PRO A 63 3.58 -2.29 -13.38
N TYR A 64 3.84 -3.18 -12.43
CA TYR A 64 4.93 -3.11 -11.48
C TYR A 64 5.55 -4.50 -11.30
N GLU A 65 6.79 -4.57 -10.78
CA GLU A 65 7.39 -5.86 -10.44
C GLU A 65 7.05 -6.23 -8.99
N GLU A 66 6.82 -7.52 -8.72
CA GLU A 66 6.63 -8.01 -7.35
C GLU A 66 7.85 -7.77 -6.45
N SER A 67 9.03 -7.55 -7.05
CA SER A 67 10.28 -7.21 -6.38
C SER A 67 10.35 -5.74 -5.90
N PHE A 68 9.39 -4.90 -6.30
CA PHE A 68 9.42 -3.48 -5.95
C PHE A 68 9.15 -3.27 -4.46
N ASP A 69 9.99 -2.46 -3.84
CA ASP A 69 9.81 -2.01 -2.47
C ASP A 69 8.82 -0.85 -2.41
N LEU A 70 8.37 -0.54 -1.19
CA LEU A 70 7.43 0.55 -0.94
C LEU A 70 7.81 1.88 -1.63
N PRO A 71 9.06 2.38 -1.59
CA PRO A 71 9.42 3.61 -2.29
C PRO A 71 9.17 3.56 -3.79
N LYS A 72 9.51 2.45 -4.46
CA LYS A 72 9.25 2.28 -5.91
C LYS A 72 7.76 2.23 -6.22
N LEU A 73 6.99 1.46 -5.44
CA LEU A 73 5.54 1.35 -5.60
C LEU A 73 4.85 2.70 -5.39
N TYR A 74 5.26 3.44 -4.36
CA TYR A 74 4.72 4.77 -4.09
C TYR A 74 5.04 5.76 -5.20
N ARG A 75 6.26 5.75 -5.76
CA ARG A 75 6.62 6.65 -6.86
C ARG A 75 5.73 6.45 -8.08
N LEU A 76 5.52 5.19 -8.50
CA LEU A 76 4.60 4.87 -9.60
C LEU A 76 3.16 5.30 -9.29
N THR A 77 2.70 5.03 -8.07
CA THR A 77 1.35 5.41 -7.62
C THR A 77 1.17 6.92 -7.63
N ALA A 78 2.17 7.66 -7.12
CA ALA A 78 2.15 9.11 -7.09
C ALA A 78 2.16 9.68 -8.51
N GLU A 79 2.97 9.16 -9.43
CA GLU A 79 2.95 9.58 -10.83
C GLU A 79 1.57 9.35 -11.48
N GLN A 80 0.97 8.18 -11.23
CA GLN A 80 -0.34 7.80 -11.76
C GLN A 80 -1.48 8.68 -11.22
N LEU A 81 -1.41 9.09 -9.95
CA LEU A 81 -2.42 9.94 -9.31
C LEU A 81 -2.19 11.44 -9.50
N ALA A 82 -1.19 11.83 -10.30
CA ALA A 82 -0.74 13.21 -10.40
C ALA A 82 -0.33 13.80 -9.04
N LEU A 83 0.37 13.04 -8.20
CA LEU A 83 0.89 13.44 -6.90
C LEU A 83 2.42 13.43 -6.86
N ALA A 84 3.11 13.21 -7.98
CA ALA A 84 4.56 13.29 -8.02
C ALA A 84 5.01 14.76 -8.09
N PRO A 85 6.03 15.18 -7.30
CA PRO A 85 6.56 16.56 -7.35
C PRO A 85 6.99 17.01 -8.75
N SER A 86 7.45 16.07 -9.57
CA SER A 86 7.89 16.29 -10.96
C SER A 86 6.76 16.75 -11.88
N GLN A 87 5.49 16.52 -11.52
CA GLN A 87 4.31 16.88 -12.32
C GLN A 87 3.84 18.32 -12.05
N TYR A 88 4.47 19.03 -11.12
CA TYR A 88 4.10 20.38 -10.71
C TYR A 88 5.23 21.37 -10.95
N THR A 89 4.92 22.66 -11.01
CA THR A 89 5.92 23.74 -11.16
C THR A 89 6.06 24.56 -9.88
N GLU A 90 4.95 24.75 -9.20
CA GLU A 90 4.79 25.54 -7.99
C GLU A 90 5.62 24.92 -6.86
N GLN A 91 6.51 25.73 -6.28
CA GLN A 91 7.43 25.28 -5.26
C GLN A 91 6.71 24.68 -4.04
N ILE A 92 5.55 25.23 -3.67
CA ILE A 92 4.77 24.74 -2.53
C ILE A 92 4.23 23.33 -2.78
N PHE A 93 3.74 23.01 -3.98
CA PHE A 93 3.29 21.66 -4.30
C PHE A 93 4.44 20.68 -4.33
N LYS A 94 5.59 21.08 -4.89
CA LYS A 94 6.81 20.26 -4.86
C LYS A 94 7.26 19.94 -3.44
N GLN A 95 7.20 20.92 -2.53
CA GLN A 95 7.55 20.74 -1.14
C GLN A 95 6.61 19.79 -0.41
N ILE A 96 5.30 19.96 -0.57
CA ILE A 96 4.30 19.11 0.09
C ILE A 96 4.42 17.66 -0.41
N LEU A 97 4.40 17.47 -1.73
CA LEU A 97 4.44 16.14 -2.34
C LEU A 97 5.80 15.44 -2.13
N GLY A 98 6.90 16.22 -2.15
CA GLY A 98 8.23 15.72 -1.82
C GLY A 98 8.37 15.32 -0.35
N GLY A 99 7.66 16.00 0.54
CA GLY A 99 7.53 15.62 1.95
C GLY A 99 6.87 14.25 2.11
N CYS A 100 5.77 13.98 1.39
CA CYS A 100 5.13 12.68 1.38
C CYS A 100 6.08 11.58 0.90
N GLN A 101 6.82 11.83 -0.17
CA GLN A 101 7.82 10.88 -0.67
C GLN A 101 8.92 10.60 0.37
N THR A 102 9.43 11.63 1.03
CA THR A 102 10.43 11.49 2.11
C THR A 102 9.92 10.62 3.27
N VAL A 103 8.65 10.78 3.66
CA VAL A 103 8.04 9.96 4.72
C VAL A 103 8.02 8.48 4.32
N VAL A 104 7.63 8.19 3.09
CA VAL A 104 7.56 6.82 2.56
C VAL A 104 8.95 6.20 2.44
N GLU A 105 9.94 6.96 1.97
CA GLU A 105 11.35 6.53 1.92
C GLU A 105 11.88 6.22 3.33
N GLY A 106 11.58 7.09 4.30
CA GLY A 106 11.89 6.87 5.71
C GLY A 106 11.31 5.55 6.22
N LEU A 107 10.02 5.32 5.98
CA LEU A 107 9.33 4.07 6.36
C LEU A 107 9.94 2.84 5.67
N GLY A 108 10.28 2.96 4.38
CA GLY A 108 10.97 1.93 3.61
C GLY A 108 12.33 1.55 4.21
N SER A 109 13.08 2.54 4.71
CA SER A 109 14.42 2.36 5.26
C SER A 109 14.46 1.70 6.65
N ILE A 110 13.41 1.87 7.48
CA ILE A 110 13.38 1.36 8.86
C ILE A 110 13.49 -0.17 8.89
N ARG A 111 12.86 -0.88 7.95
CA ARG A 111 12.92 -2.36 7.90
C ARG A 111 14.32 -2.87 7.56
N ASN A 112 15.06 -2.17 6.70
CA ASN A 112 16.43 -2.55 6.36
C ASN A 112 17.39 -2.45 7.55
N LYS A 113 16.98 -1.81 8.66
CA LYS A 113 17.77 -1.71 9.90
C LYS A 113 17.28 -2.62 11.03
N LEU A 114 16.07 -3.18 10.91
CA LEU A 114 15.46 -4.06 11.90
C LEU A 114 15.42 -5.53 11.44
N GLY A 115 15.59 -5.77 10.14
CA GLY A 115 15.58 -7.10 9.50
C GLY A 115 16.94 -7.64 9.05
N ASP A 116 18.04 -6.93 9.37
CA ASP A 116 19.42 -7.44 9.42
C ASP A 116 19.86 -7.47 10.90
#